data_AF-A0A9P8QJL2-F1
#
_entry.id   AF-A0A9P8QJL2-F1
#
_cell.length_a   1.000
_cell.length_b   1.000
_cell.length_c   1.000
_cell.angle_alpha   90.00
_cell.angle_beta   90.00
_cell.angle_gamma   90.00
#
_symmetry.space_group_name_H-M   'P 1'
#
loop_
_entity.id
_entity.type
_entity.pdbx_description
1 polymer ?
#
loop_
_entity_poly.entity_id
_entity_poly.type
_entity_poly.pdbx_seq_one_letter_code
_entity_poly.pdbx_strand_id
1 'polypeptide(L)'
;MQLESSRQQLIYHGIACVQGKASGPLIASNLELSFWGGVDPQTSEIIDRHHPLSGKYIRDAILAIPGGRGSCSGSGILLELLLSGKGPKALVFSRREDILTLGVVVAEEIFRKSIPVVILAMEDFHELLSTGYVFVNGNTVSGAQPDDERQNFEHGVEEPLDTALSSHFELSDEDQEFLEGLHGRAAQAAMRIILRMAAMEGARELINITQGGKVLVPTTLNSISMDQKRWRAQGVASAFGEAAERLALAYTNMGALPTFTYAPYLLSSAPRQGDQVAWAESNAVVYANSVLAGNRIPVITGLDILHPSTDNLKAFRAAFATMASAPMFHIIGVTPEAATLQDTTSKRGTIENPHFSIAKIRKLAKICQGRAKHNRVSVIVTCGRATYRLAMQAGLVEELQQFGIQFITNTCWCMISEPVIPTTAKTIMTNSTNGL
;
A
#
# COMPACT_ATOMS: atom_id res chain seq x y z
N MET A 1 -41.91 13.18 -32.97
CA MET A 1 -40.91 14.23 -32.68
C MET A 1 -40.20 13.82 -31.40
N GLN A 2 -39.17 12.98 -31.57
CA GLN A 2 -38.35 12.45 -30.48
C GLN A 2 -37.42 13.56 -29.98
N LEU A 3 -37.43 13.77 -28.67
CA LEU A 3 -36.41 14.56 -27.98
C LEU A 3 -35.16 13.67 -27.86
N GLU A 4 -34.23 13.82 -28.78
CA GLU A 4 -32.85 13.38 -28.58
C GLU A 4 -32.23 14.23 -27.47
N SER A 5 -32.13 13.64 -26.29
CA SER A 5 -31.31 14.17 -25.21
C SER A 5 -29.85 14.03 -25.63
N SER A 6 -29.23 15.14 -26.03
CA SER A 6 -27.79 15.27 -26.26
C SER A 6 -27.02 14.72 -25.05
N ARG A 7 -26.48 13.51 -25.14
CA ARG A 7 -25.50 13.00 -24.16
C ARG A 7 -24.24 13.85 -24.34
N GLN A 8 -23.98 14.76 -23.42
CA GLN A 8 -22.67 15.41 -23.33
C GLN A 8 -21.58 14.33 -23.31
N GLN A 9 -20.68 14.38 -24.28
CA GLN A 9 -19.43 13.60 -24.28
C GLN A 9 -18.65 14.04 -23.03
N LEU A 10 -18.65 13.20 -22.00
CA LEU A 10 -17.80 13.39 -20.83
C LEU A 10 -16.37 13.05 -21.24
N ILE A 11 -15.55 14.09 -21.39
CA ILE A 11 -14.12 14.02 -21.66
C ILE A 11 -13.41 14.44 -20.39
N TYR A 12 -12.55 13.56 -19.87
CA TYR A 12 -11.74 13.76 -18.68
C TYR A 12 -10.31 14.04 -19.08
N HIS A 13 -9.66 14.96 -18.36
CA HIS A 13 -8.27 15.34 -18.58
C HIS A 13 -7.42 14.91 -17.39
N GLY A 14 -6.38 14.13 -17.66
CA GLY A 14 -5.47 13.59 -16.65
C GLY A 14 -4.00 13.93 -16.90
N ILE A 15 -3.14 13.22 -16.17
CA ILE A 15 -1.71 13.19 -16.38
C ILE A 15 -1.39 11.91 -17.15
N ALA A 16 -0.84 12.04 -18.35
CA ALA A 16 -0.34 10.89 -19.11
C ALA A 16 1.06 10.50 -18.63
N CYS A 17 1.17 9.38 -17.94
CA CYS A 17 2.46 8.79 -17.56
C CYS A 17 3.12 8.08 -18.74
N VAL A 18 2.31 7.43 -19.57
CA VAL A 18 2.75 6.83 -20.84
C VAL A 18 1.77 7.28 -21.91
N GLN A 19 2.28 7.91 -22.96
CA GLN A 19 1.48 8.40 -24.08
C GLN A 19 0.96 7.24 -24.92
N GLY A 20 -0.19 7.43 -25.58
CA GLY A 20 -0.72 6.44 -26.49
C GLY A 20 -2.21 6.62 -26.75
N LYS A 21 -2.72 5.79 -27.66
CA LYS A 21 -4.15 5.74 -27.99
C LYS A 21 -4.66 4.32 -27.83
N ALA A 22 -5.81 4.17 -27.18
CA ALA A 22 -6.44 2.89 -26.96
C ALA A 22 -7.95 3.03 -26.83
N SER A 23 -8.68 1.98 -27.17
CA SER A 23 -10.08 1.89 -26.82
C SER A 23 -10.49 0.44 -26.54
N GLY A 24 -11.45 0.27 -25.66
CA GLY A 24 -11.91 -1.05 -25.26
C GLY A 24 -13.02 -1.02 -24.23
N PRO A 25 -13.59 -2.20 -23.91
CA PRO A 25 -14.53 -2.33 -22.81
C PRO A 25 -13.86 -1.94 -21.50
N LEU A 26 -14.60 -1.29 -20.61
CA LEU A 26 -14.10 -0.90 -19.31
C LEU A 26 -14.19 -2.06 -18.32
N ILE A 27 -13.06 -2.41 -17.72
CA ILE A 27 -13.00 -3.24 -16.52
C ILE A 27 -12.53 -2.34 -15.40
N ALA A 28 -13.42 -1.99 -14.48
CA ALA A 28 -13.11 -0.99 -13.49
C ALA A 28 -13.62 -1.31 -12.09
N SER A 29 -12.87 -0.83 -11.11
CA SER A 29 -13.12 -1.02 -9.68
C SER A 29 -12.73 0.25 -8.94
N ASN A 30 -13.42 0.55 -7.85
CA ASN A 30 -12.98 1.54 -6.86
C ASN A 30 -12.02 0.93 -5.81
N LEU A 31 -11.63 -0.33 -5.99
CA LEU A 31 -10.66 -1.05 -5.15
C LEU A 31 -9.38 -1.30 -5.95
N GLU A 32 -8.23 -1.11 -5.29
CA GLU A 32 -6.89 -1.42 -5.82
C GLU A 32 -6.76 -2.90 -6.19
N LEU A 33 -5.91 -3.25 -7.16
CA LEU A 33 -5.67 -4.63 -7.57
C LEU A 33 -4.20 -5.01 -7.38
N SER A 34 -3.94 -6.21 -6.83
CA SER A 34 -2.58 -6.76 -6.82
C SER A 34 -2.37 -7.56 -8.11
N PHE A 35 -1.33 -7.21 -8.86
CA PHE A 35 -0.95 -8.00 -10.04
C PHE A 35 -0.20 -9.27 -9.63
N TRP A 36 0.70 -9.16 -8.64
CA TRP A 36 1.40 -10.31 -8.10
C TRP A 36 0.44 -11.19 -7.29
N GLY A 37 0.13 -12.38 -7.80
CA GLY A 37 -0.78 -13.33 -7.16
C GLY A 37 -2.27 -12.99 -7.26
N GLY A 38 -2.63 -11.83 -7.84
CA GLY A 38 -4.02 -11.44 -8.07
C GLY A 38 -4.44 -11.40 -9.55
N VAL A 39 -3.47 -11.47 -10.49
CA VAL A 39 -3.72 -11.63 -11.92
C VAL A 39 -2.88 -12.79 -12.43
N ASP A 40 -3.50 -13.69 -13.20
CA ASP A 40 -2.79 -14.78 -13.86
C ASP A 40 -2.18 -14.28 -15.18
N PRO A 41 -0.83 -14.25 -15.31
CA PRO A 41 -0.17 -13.77 -16.53
C PRO A 41 -0.45 -14.66 -17.76
N GLN A 42 -0.82 -15.94 -17.56
CA GLN A 42 -1.10 -16.86 -18.65
C GLN A 42 -2.49 -16.67 -19.25
N THR A 43 -3.47 -16.24 -18.46
CA THR A 43 -4.86 -16.12 -18.92
C THR A 43 -5.37 -14.69 -18.96
N SER A 44 -4.73 -13.76 -18.24
CA SER A 44 -5.21 -12.42 -17.89
C SER A 44 -6.39 -12.39 -16.92
N GLU A 45 -6.77 -13.53 -16.33
CA GLU A 45 -7.84 -13.58 -15.34
C GLU A 45 -7.41 -12.87 -14.05
N ILE A 46 -8.30 -12.08 -13.48
CA ILE A 46 -8.18 -11.60 -12.11
C ILE A 46 -8.52 -12.75 -11.16
N ILE A 47 -7.49 -13.41 -10.65
CA ILE A 47 -7.59 -14.60 -9.79
C ILE A 47 -7.71 -14.26 -8.30
N ASP A 48 -7.58 -12.99 -7.92
CA ASP A 48 -7.92 -12.54 -6.58
C ASP A 48 -9.42 -12.74 -6.33
N ARG A 49 -9.76 -13.80 -5.59
CA ARG A 49 -11.15 -14.21 -5.34
C ARG A 49 -11.91 -13.28 -4.41
N HIS A 50 -11.23 -12.36 -3.73
CA HIS A 50 -11.83 -11.36 -2.86
C HIS A 50 -11.99 -9.99 -3.54
N HIS A 51 -11.37 -9.80 -4.71
CA HIS A 51 -11.51 -8.57 -5.48
C HIS A 51 -12.86 -8.53 -6.23
N PRO A 52 -13.55 -7.37 -6.32
CA PRO A 52 -14.81 -7.24 -7.06
C PRO A 52 -14.74 -7.63 -8.54
N LEU A 53 -13.54 -7.61 -9.11
CA LEU A 53 -13.29 -7.99 -10.50
C LEU A 53 -12.88 -9.45 -10.67
N SER A 54 -12.96 -10.27 -9.63
CA SER A 54 -12.58 -11.68 -9.71
C SER A 54 -13.27 -12.41 -10.87
N GLY A 55 -12.50 -13.20 -11.61
CA GLY A 55 -12.97 -13.95 -12.78
C GLY A 55 -13.13 -13.12 -14.06
N LYS A 56 -12.89 -11.81 -14.02
CA LYS A 56 -12.81 -10.98 -15.23
C LYS A 56 -11.42 -11.10 -15.87
N TYR A 57 -11.37 -10.93 -17.19
CA TYR A 57 -10.14 -11.01 -17.98
C TYR A 57 -9.74 -9.61 -18.44
N ILE A 58 -8.53 -9.15 -18.09
CA ILE A 58 -8.08 -7.79 -18.44
C ILE A 58 -7.55 -7.66 -19.86
N ARG A 59 -7.34 -8.78 -20.56
CA ARG A 59 -6.92 -8.77 -21.95
C ARG A 59 -7.85 -7.93 -22.82
N ASP A 60 -7.26 -7.10 -23.66
CA ASP A 60 -7.97 -6.28 -24.66
C ASP A 60 -8.96 -5.23 -24.07
N ALA A 61 -8.97 -5.04 -22.75
CA ALA A 61 -9.82 -4.09 -22.03
C ALA A 61 -9.06 -2.83 -21.59
N ILE A 62 -9.80 -1.78 -21.25
CA ILE A 62 -9.28 -0.64 -20.49
C ILE A 62 -9.46 -0.97 -19.01
N LEU A 63 -8.36 -1.04 -18.25
CA LEU A 63 -8.42 -1.35 -16.82
C LEU A 63 -8.33 -0.04 -16.02
N ALA A 64 -9.39 0.28 -15.26
CA ALA A 64 -9.42 1.43 -14.38
C ALA A 64 -9.52 1.02 -12.90
N ILE A 65 -8.47 1.30 -12.12
CA ILE A 65 -8.38 0.98 -10.68
C ILE A 65 -7.73 2.15 -9.95
N PRO A 66 -7.93 2.37 -8.63
CA PRO A 66 -7.32 3.52 -7.95
C PRO A 66 -5.78 3.46 -7.85
N GLY A 67 -5.19 2.31 -8.13
CA GLY A 67 -3.76 2.03 -8.10
C GLY A 67 -3.49 0.53 -7.93
N GLY A 68 -2.24 0.13 -8.13
CA GLY A 68 -1.77 -1.21 -7.77
C GLY A 68 -1.62 -1.37 -6.25
N ARG A 69 -1.70 -2.60 -5.74
CA ARG A 69 -1.31 -2.93 -4.36
C ARG A 69 -0.27 -4.06 -4.31
N GLY A 70 0.66 -3.97 -3.37
CA GLY A 70 1.75 -4.93 -3.19
C GLY A 70 3.11 -4.38 -3.61
N SER A 71 4.13 -5.24 -3.63
CA SER A 71 5.52 -4.87 -3.89
C SER A 71 5.83 -4.73 -5.39
N CYS A 72 7.07 -4.30 -5.70
CA CYS A 72 7.58 -4.03 -7.05
C CYS A 72 7.41 -5.18 -8.07
N SER A 73 7.17 -6.42 -7.63
CA SER A 73 6.92 -7.59 -8.49
C SER A 73 5.69 -7.45 -9.40
N GLY A 74 4.75 -6.55 -9.10
CA GLY A 74 3.59 -6.29 -9.97
C GLY A 74 3.97 -5.81 -11.37
N SER A 75 5.08 -5.06 -11.49
CA SER A 75 5.60 -4.56 -12.77
C SER A 75 5.98 -5.70 -13.73
N GLY A 76 6.57 -6.78 -13.18
CA GLY A 76 6.97 -7.97 -13.93
C GLY A 76 5.78 -8.75 -14.50
N ILE A 77 4.70 -8.88 -13.73
CA ILE A 77 3.47 -9.53 -14.20
C ILE A 77 2.83 -8.72 -15.34
N LEU A 78 2.77 -7.39 -15.19
CA LEU A 78 2.27 -6.54 -16.27
C LEU A 78 3.14 -6.63 -17.52
N LEU A 79 4.46 -6.59 -17.38
CA LEU A 79 5.39 -6.78 -18.48
C LEU A 79 5.14 -8.12 -19.20
N GLU A 80 5.02 -9.23 -18.46
CA GLU A 80 4.72 -10.55 -19.03
C GLU A 80 3.39 -10.58 -19.80
N LEU A 81 2.35 -9.95 -19.25
CA LEU A 81 1.05 -9.81 -19.91
C LEU A 81 1.17 -9.02 -21.22
N LEU A 82 1.93 -7.92 -21.24
CA LEU A 82 2.14 -7.12 -22.45
C LEU A 82 2.94 -7.88 -23.51
N LEU A 83 4.00 -8.58 -23.11
CA LEU A 83 4.84 -9.38 -24.01
C LEU A 83 4.08 -10.57 -24.61
N SER A 84 3.15 -11.15 -23.85
CA SER A 84 2.30 -12.26 -24.31
C SER A 84 1.04 -11.80 -25.05
N GLY A 85 0.82 -10.50 -25.21
CA GLY A 85 -0.38 -9.96 -25.87
C GLY A 85 -1.68 -10.20 -25.10
N LYS A 86 -1.59 -10.38 -23.79
CA LYS A 86 -2.70 -10.65 -22.87
C LYS A 86 -2.95 -9.52 -21.88
N GLY A 87 -2.18 -8.43 -21.98
CA GLY A 87 -2.35 -7.25 -21.16
C GLY A 87 -3.60 -6.44 -21.51
N PRO A 88 -3.95 -5.47 -20.64
CA PRO A 88 -4.95 -4.46 -20.98
C PRO A 88 -4.46 -3.58 -22.13
N LYS A 89 -5.38 -2.90 -22.80
CA LYS A 89 -5.07 -1.90 -23.83
C LYS A 89 -4.70 -0.54 -23.26
N ALA A 90 -5.11 -0.24 -22.02
CA ALA A 90 -4.73 0.95 -21.30
C ALA A 90 -4.91 0.75 -19.79
N LEU A 91 -4.20 1.57 -19.02
CA LEU A 91 -4.37 1.67 -17.57
C LEU A 91 -4.85 3.09 -17.23
N VAL A 92 -5.86 3.16 -16.38
CA VAL A 92 -6.36 4.42 -15.81
C VAL A 92 -6.32 4.33 -14.30
N PHE A 93 -5.68 5.30 -13.65
CA PHE A 93 -5.55 5.37 -12.20
C PHE A 93 -6.20 6.65 -11.64
N SER A 94 -6.54 6.65 -10.36
CA SER A 94 -6.96 7.87 -9.64
C SER A 94 -5.90 8.42 -8.68
N ARG A 95 -4.79 7.71 -8.53
CA ARG A 95 -3.63 8.11 -7.72
C ARG A 95 -2.36 7.79 -8.47
N ARG A 96 -1.27 8.36 -8.00
CA ARG A 96 0.07 8.04 -8.50
C ARG A 96 0.35 6.55 -8.34
N GLU A 97 0.83 5.94 -9.42
CA GLU A 97 1.11 4.51 -9.50
C GLU A 97 2.43 4.35 -10.26
N ASP A 98 3.48 3.94 -9.53
CA ASP A 98 4.83 3.86 -10.09
C ASP A 98 5.21 2.40 -10.45
N ILE A 99 4.54 1.40 -9.87
CA ILE A 99 4.94 -0.02 -10.00
C ILE A 99 4.44 -0.60 -11.32
N LEU A 100 3.14 -0.55 -11.59
CA LEU A 100 2.57 -1.00 -12.85
C LEU A 100 3.03 -0.11 -14.00
N THR A 101 3.10 1.22 -13.78
CA THR A 101 3.64 2.15 -14.78
C THR A 101 5.07 1.78 -15.21
N LEU A 102 5.95 1.41 -14.27
CA LEU A 102 7.30 0.92 -14.61
C LEU A 102 7.25 -0.30 -15.54
N GLY A 103 6.30 -1.22 -15.33
CA GLY A 103 6.12 -2.38 -16.20
C GLY A 103 5.83 -1.99 -17.66
N VAL A 104 5.02 -0.94 -17.87
CA VAL A 104 4.74 -0.39 -19.20
C VAL A 104 5.95 0.34 -19.78
N VAL A 105 6.62 1.18 -18.98
CA VAL A 105 7.82 1.93 -19.38
C VAL A 105 8.92 0.97 -19.87
N VAL A 106 9.16 -0.12 -19.14
CA VAL A 106 10.12 -1.16 -19.52
C VAL A 106 9.70 -1.89 -20.79
N ALA A 107 8.40 -2.23 -20.92
CA ALA A 107 7.87 -2.88 -22.11
C ALA A 107 8.06 -2.01 -23.36
N GLU A 108 7.86 -0.70 -23.23
CA GLU A 108 7.99 0.26 -24.30
C GLU A 108 9.46 0.45 -24.71
N GLU A 109 10.34 0.73 -23.73
CA GLU A 109 11.74 1.03 -23.99
C GLU A 109 12.51 -0.17 -24.55
N ILE A 110 12.29 -1.36 -23.96
CA ILE A 110 13.09 -2.55 -24.30
C ILE A 110 12.44 -3.35 -25.43
N PHE A 111 11.11 -3.47 -25.44
CA PHE A 111 10.39 -4.40 -26.31
C PHE A 111 9.48 -3.71 -27.34
N ARG A 112 9.41 -2.38 -27.33
CA ARG A 112 8.52 -1.58 -28.21
C ARG A 112 7.06 -2.01 -28.09
N LYS A 113 6.65 -2.40 -26.89
CA LYS A 113 5.27 -2.75 -26.53
C LYS A 113 4.79 -1.73 -25.51
N SER A 114 3.81 -0.92 -25.88
CA SER A 114 3.33 0.17 -25.02
C SER A 114 1.82 0.19 -24.97
N ILE A 115 1.30 0.68 -23.86
CA ILE A 115 -0.12 0.99 -23.66
C ILE A 115 -0.20 2.35 -22.96
N PRO A 116 -1.21 3.18 -23.24
CA PRO A 116 -1.37 4.43 -22.52
C PRO A 116 -1.65 4.19 -21.04
N VAL A 117 -1.04 5.03 -20.21
CA VAL A 117 -1.22 5.06 -18.75
C VAL A 117 -1.59 6.47 -18.34
N VAL A 118 -2.78 6.65 -17.76
CA VAL A 118 -3.33 7.97 -17.41
C VAL A 118 -3.76 7.99 -15.95
N ILE A 119 -3.42 9.06 -15.24
CA ILE A 119 -3.92 9.35 -13.90
C ILE A 119 -4.98 10.45 -14.02
N LEU A 120 -6.21 10.15 -13.60
CA LEU A 120 -7.31 11.11 -13.51
C LEU A 120 -7.46 11.65 -12.09
N ALA A 121 -8.11 12.81 -11.97
CA ALA A 121 -8.63 13.27 -10.68
C ALA A 121 -9.64 12.27 -10.12
N MET A 122 -9.78 12.24 -8.79
CA MET A 122 -10.61 11.23 -8.12
C MET A 122 -12.08 11.31 -8.54
N GLU A 123 -12.60 12.52 -8.73
CA GLU A 123 -13.96 12.80 -9.15
C GLU A 123 -14.22 12.26 -10.57
N ASP A 124 -13.36 12.63 -11.52
CA ASP A 124 -13.40 12.17 -12.91
C ASP A 124 -13.28 10.65 -13.00
N PHE A 125 -12.38 10.06 -12.22
CA PHE A 125 -12.21 8.62 -12.15
C PHE A 125 -13.48 7.93 -11.66
N HIS A 126 -14.15 8.45 -10.63
CA HIS A 126 -15.39 7.89 -10.12
C HIS A 126 -16.53 7.94 -11.15
N GLU A 127 -16.64 9.03 -11.91
CA GLU A 127 -17.61 9.11 -12.99
C GLU A 127 -17.30 8.09 -14.10
N LEU A 128 -16.03 7.93 -14.47
CA LEU A 128 -15.57 6.98 -15.47
C LEU A 128 -16.01 5.53 -15.16
N LEU A 129 -16.06 5.13 -13.88
CA LEU A 129 -16.46 3.78 -13.46
C LEU A 129 -17.86 3.36 -13.94
N SER A 130 -18.72 4.34 -14.27
CA SER A 130 -20.08 4.09 -14.76
C SER A 130 -20.17 3.85 -16.27
N THR A 131 -19.05 3.99 -16.99
CA THR A 131 -19.00 3.83 -18.45
C THR A 131 -18.77 2.37 -18.86
N GLY A 132 -19.34 1.95 -19.99
CA GLY A 132 -19.17 0.58 -20.50
C GLY A 132 -17.96 0.40 -21.43
N TYR A 133 -17.55 1.48 -22.10
CA TYR A 133 -16.50 1.47 -23.11
C TYR A 133 -15.77 2.82 -23.05
N VAL A 134 -14.44 2.78 -23.16
CA VAL A 134 -13.59 3.94 -22.92
C VAL A 134 -12.60 4.12 -24.07
N PHE A 135 -12.35 5.37 -24.40
CA PHE A 135 -11.31 5.82 -25.32
C PHE A 135 -10.25 6.58 -24.53
N VAL A 136 -8.99 6.26 -24.76
CA VAL A 136 -7.83 6.93 -24.17
C VAL A 136 -7.02 7.51 -25.31
N ASN A 137 -6.69 8.79 -25.23
CA ASN A 137 -5.87 9.49 -26.21
C ASN A 137 -4.94 10.48 -25.50
N GLY A 138 -3.67 10.10 -25.36
CA GLY A 138 -2.69 10.87 -24.60
C GLY A 138 -3.15 11.09 -23.16
N ASN A 139 -3.39 12.34 -22.79
CA ASN A 139 -3.88 12.71 -21.46
C ASN A 139 -5.41 12.79 -21.34
N THR A 140 -6.15 12.40 -22.37
CA THR A 140 -7.62 12.45 -22.39
C THR A 140 -8.23 11.06 -22.27
N VAL A 141 -9.32 10.96 -21.52
CA VAL A 141 -10.12 9.74 -21.36
C VAL A 141 -11.60 10.08 -21.59
N SER A 142 -12.31 9.34 -22.43
CA SER A 142 -13.72 9.62 -22.73
C SER A 142 -14.58 8.35 -22.80
N GLY A 143 -15.86 8.48 -22.44
CA GLY A 143 -16.86 7.41 -22.54
C GLY A 143 -17.51 7.27 -23.94
N ALA A 144 -17.17 8.16 -24.87
CA ALA A 144 -17.65 8.15 -26.24
C ALA A 144 -16.51 8.49 -27.19
N GLN A 145 -16.58 7.95 -28.41
CA GLN A 145 -15.58 8.19 -29.44
C GLN A 145 -15.51 9.69 -29.72
N PRO A 146 -14.34 10.33 -29.66
CA PRO A 146 -14.19 11.73 -30.06
C PRO A 146 -14.71 11.90 -31.50
N ASP A 147 -15.43 12.99 -31.76
CA ASP A 147 -16.00 13.28 -33.09
C ASP A 147 -14.94 13.48 -34.17
N ASP A 148 -13.67 13.67 -33.78
CA ASP A 148 -12.56 13.79 -34.70
C ASP A 148 -11.95 12.42 -35.06
N GLU A 149 -12.16 12.09 -36.33
CA GLU A 149 -11.38 11.19 -37.18
C GLU A 149 -11.76 9.69 -37.22
N ARG A 150 -12.52 9.38 -38.27
CA ARG A 150 -12.38 8.15 -39.06
C ARG A 150 -10.95 8.08 -39.63
N GLN A 151 -9.97 7.66 -38.85
CA GLN A 151 -8.72 7.15 -39.39
C GLN A 151 -8.41 5.81 -38.72
N ASN A 152 -8.10 4.82 -39.56
CA ASN A 152 -7.44 3.61 -39.11
C ASN A 152 -6.04 4.04 -38.62
N PHE A 153 -5.89 4.22 -37.31
CA PHE A 153 -4.64 4.73 -36.75
C PHE A 153 -3.64 3.58 -36.54
N GLU A 154 -2.74 3.42 -37.51
CA GLU A 154 -1.47 2.72 -37.30
C GLU A 154 -0.56 3.55 -36.38
N HIS A 155 0.24 2.86 -35.55
CA HIS A 155 1.17 3.44 -34.58
C HIS A 155 2.09 4.49 -35.22
N GLY A 156 1.81 5.77 -34.98
CA GLY A 156 2.73 6.88 -35.24
C GLY A 156 3.40 7.30 -33.93
N VAL A 157 4.73 7.22 -33.88
CA VAL A 157 5.55 7.71 -32.77
C VAL A 157 5.60 9.24 -32.86
N GLU A 158 4.93 9.95 -31.95
CA GLU A 158 5.13 11.38 -31.74
C GLU A 158 6.41 11.62 -30.91
N GLU A 159 7.26 12.53 -31.41
CA GLU A 159 8.59 12.99 -30.96
C GLU A 159 9.58 11.98 -30.34
N PRO A 160 10.88 12.04 -30.67
CA PRO A 160 11.88 11.22 -29.99
C PRO A 160 11.88 11.54 -28.48
N LEU A 161 11.46 10.56 -27.67
CA LEU A 161 11.46 10.60 -26.21
C LEU A 161 12.75 11.19 -25.60
N ASP A 162 13.86 11.03 -26.31
CA ASP A 162 15.22 11.49 -26.00
C ASP A 162 15.34 13.02 -25.83
N THR A 163 14.62 13.82 -26.63
CA THR A 163 14.75 15.29 -26.61
C THR A 163 13.95 15.91 -25.46
N ALA A 164 12.81 15.31 -25.11
CA ALA A 164 12.01 15.75 -23.96
C ALA A 164 12.71 15.42 -22.63
N LEU A 165 13.28 14.21 -22.50
CA LEU A 165 13.91 13.75 -21.26
C LEU A 165 15.18 14.55 -20.90
N SER A 166 15.99 14.95 -21.88
CA SER A 166 17.23 15.70 -21.64
C SER A 166 17.00 17.15 -21.20
N SER A 167 15.89 17.77 -21.59
CA SER A 167 15.57 19.16 -21.21
C SER A 167 15.08 19.33 -19.76
N HIS A 168 14.62 18.24 -19.14
CA HIS A 168 14.03 18.26 -17.79
C HIS A 168 15.05 18.02 -16.67
N PHE A 169 16.27 17.57 -16.99
CA PHE A 169 17.27 17.16 -16.01
C PHE A 169 18.60 17.89 -16.18
N GLU A 170 19.25 18.19 -15.06
CA GLU A 170 20.67 18.48 -15.02
C GLU A 170 21.45 17.15 -15.09
N LEU A 171 21.95 16.82 -16.28
CA LEU A 171 22.66 15.57 -16.57
C LEU A 171 24.17 15.79 -16.57
N SER A 172 24.92 14.86 -15.98
CA SER A 172 26.39 14.85 -16.06
C SER A 172 26.88 14.36 -17.44
N ASP A 173 28.16 14.58 -17.74
CA ASP A 173 28.78 14.07 -18.97
C ASP A 173 28.62 12.54 -19.06
N GLU A 174 28.81 11.82 -17.95
CA GLU A 174 28.65 10.36 -17.89
C GLU A 174 27.20 9.93 -18.17
N ASP A 175 26.21 10.66 -17.65
CA ASP A 175 24.79 10.41 -17.94
C ASP A 175 24.48 10.58 -19.43
N GLN A 176 25.08 11.59 -20.07
CA GLN A 176 24.97 11.81 -21.52
C GLN A 176 25.63 10.67 -22.30
N GLU A 177 26.79 10.18 -21.89
CA GLU A 177 27.44 9.02 -22.53
C GLU A 177 26.54 7.77 -22.51
N PHE A 178 25.83 7.52 -21.40
CA PHE A 178 24.84 6.45 -21.31
C PHE A 178 23.70 6.67 -22.31
N LEU A 179 23.17 7.90 -22.42
CA LEU A 179 22.10 8.24 -23.36
C LEU A 179 22.51 8.20 -24.82
N GLU A 180 23.77 8.52 -25.13
CA GLU A 180 24.37 8.39 -26.47
C GLU A 180 24.66 6.93 -26.84
N GLY A 181 24.59 6.02 -25.86
CA GLY A 181 24.77 4.58 -26.05
C GLY A 181 26.22 4.12 -26.08
N LEU A 182 27.15 4.94 -25.60
CA LEU A 182 28.58 4.62 -25.52
C LEU A 182 28.85 3.42 -24.58
N HIS A 183 27.97 3.22 -23.58
CA HIS A 183 28.00 2.10 -22.65
C HIS A 183 27.15 0.89 -23.11
N GLY A 184 26.72 0.90 -24.38
CA GLY A 184 25.92 -0.14 -25.01
C GLY A 184 24.41 0.05 -24.86
N ARG A 185 23.65 -0.60 -25.75
CA ARG A 185 22.20 -0.41 -25.88
C ARG A 185 21.41 -0.76 -24.62
N ALA A 186 21.85 -1.77 -23.87
CA ALA A 186 21.18 -2.16 -22.63
C ALA A 186 21.31 -1.09 -21.54
N ALA A 187 22.50 -0.49 -21.41
CA ALA A 187 22.74 0.58 -20.45
C ALA A 187 22.02 1.87 -20.86
N GLN A 188 21.98 2.17 -22.16
CA GLN A 188 21.20 3.27 -22.72
C GLN A 188 19.70 3.14 -22.38
N ALA A 189 19.11 1.96 -22.64
CA ALA A 189 17.71 1.70 -22.32
C ALA A 189 17.44 1.82 -20.81
N ALA A 190 18.33 1.28 -19.97
CA ALA A 190 18.22 1.42 -18.51
C ALA A 190 18.26 2.88 -18.07
N MET A 191 19.16 3.70 -18.64
CA MET A 191 19.26 5.12 -18.33
C MET A 191 17.99 5.88 -18.71
N ARG A 192 17.42 5.60 -19.90
CA ARG A 192 16.15 6.18 -20.33
C ARG A 192 14.99 5.81 -19.41
N ILE A 193 14.91 4.55 -18.97
CA ILE A 193 13.90 4.11 -17.99
C ILE A 193 14.06 4.90 -16.67
N ILE A 194 15.30 5.04 -16.17
CA ILE A 194 15.59 5.80 -14.94
C ILE A 194 15.10 7.24 -15.06
N LEU A 195 15.48 7.95 -16.14
CA LEU A 195 15.07 9.34 -16.33
C LEU A 195 13.56 9.51 -16.47
N ARG A 196 12.89 8.58 -17.15
CA ARG A 196 11.42 8.60 -17.26
C ARG A 196 10.75 8.43 -15.90
N MET A 197 11.18 7.46 -15.11
CA MET A 197 10.64 7.27 -13.77
C MET A 197 10.93 8.49 -12.90
N ALA A 198 12.18 8.99 -12.89
CA ALA A 198 12.59 10.18 -12.17
C ALA A 198 11.73 11.41 -12.55
N ALA A 199 11.36 11.56 -13.82
CA ALA A 199 10.52 12.67 -14.30
C ALA A 199 9.10 12.57 -13.73
N MET A 200 8.54 11.36 -13.71
CA MET A 200 7.26 11.08 -13.05
C MET A 200 7.32 11.35 -11.55
N GLU A 201 8.49 11.17 -10.93
CA GLU A 201 8.70 11.52 -9.52
C GLU A 201 8.88 13.01 -9.26
N GLY A 202 9.10 13.81 -10.30
CA GLY A 202 9.42 15.24 -10.19
C GLY A 202 10.88 15.53 -9.82
N ALA A 203 11.78 14.54 -9.97
CA ALA A 203 13.20 14.74 -9.81
C ALA A 203 13.75 15.66 -10.92
N ARG A 204 14.80 16.43 -10.60
CA ARG A 204 15.43 17.39 -11.52
C ARG A 204 16.90 17.12 -11.80
N GLU A 205 17.51 16.25 -11.00
CA GLU A 205 18.92 15.88 -11.09
C GLU A 205 19.10 14.42 -10.71
N LEU A 206 20.14 13.79 -11.24
CA LEU A 206 20.64 12.50 -10.79
C LEU A 206 21.92 12.70 -10.00
N ILE A 207 22.01 12.04 -8.85
CA ILE A 207 23.20 12.11 -8.00
C ILE A 207 24.03 10.86 -8.23
N ASN A 208 25.20 11.03 -8.84
CA ASN A 208 26.16 9.96 -8.99
C ASN A 208 26.70 9.51 -7.62
N ILE A 209 26.54 8.22 -7.31
CA ILE A 209 27.17 7.59 -6.15
C ILE A 209 28.49 6.94 -6.60
N THR A 210 29.38 7.75 -7.14
CA THR A 210 30.72 7.34 -7.59
C THR A 210 31.75 7.75 -6.54
N GLN A 211 31.91 6.88 -5.54
CA GLN A 211 32.95 6.90 -4.49
C GLN A 211 32.79 7.91 -3.34
N GLY A 212 32.95 7.42 -2.12
CA GLY A 212 33.09 8.24 -0.90
C GLY A 212 31.84 8.40 -0.05
N GLY A 213 30.65 8.14 -0.61
CA GLY A 213 29.42 8.11 0.17
C GLY A 213 29.54 7.09 1.31
N LYS A 214 29.51 7.55 2.55
CA LYS A 214 29.48 6.68 3.73
C LYS A 214 28.12 6.80 4.38
N VAL A 215 27.54 5.66 4.73
CA VAL A 215 26.40 5.67 5.64
C VAL A 215 26.88 6.22 6.99
N LEU A 216 26.27 7.32 7.44
CA LEU A 216 26.61 7.94 8.73
C LEU A 216 25.84 7.31 9.89
N VAL A 217 24.71 6.67 9.58
CA VAL A 217 23.89 5.92 10.54
C VAL A 217 24.07 4.42 10.30
N PRO A 218 23.91 3.57 11.33
CA PRO A 218 23.92 2.12 11.14
C PRO A 218 22.85 1.69 10.13
N THR A 219 23.29 1.20 8.97
CA THR A 219 22.41 0.80 7.86
C THR A 219 22.52 -0.70 7.64
N THR A 220 21.38 -1.37 7.51
CA THR A 220 21.28 -2.79 7.14
C THR A 220 20.71 -2.91 5.73
N LEU A 221 20.99 -4.01 5.05
CA LEU A 221 20.57 -4.24 3.67
C LEU A 221 19.42 -5.24 3.56
N ASN A 222 18.46 -4.89 2.69
CA ASN A 222 17.39 -5.78 2.27
C ASN A 222 17.97 -6.93 1.42
N SER A 223 17.19 -7.98 1.22
CA SER A 223 17.63 -9.12 0.42
C SER A 223 18.00 -8.73 -1.00
N ILE A 224 18.97 -9.45 -1.53
CA ILE A 224 19.37 -9.38 -2.93
C ILE A 224 18.72 -10.52 -3.71
N SER A 225 18.58 -10.34 -5.02
CA SER A 225 17.87 -11.26 -5.93
C SER A 225 18.54 -12.64 -6.11
N MET A 226 19.55 -13.01 -5.32
CA MET A 226 20.30 -14.26 -5.47
C MET A 226 21.08 -14.66 -4.22
N ASP A 227 21.47 -15.94 -4.13
CA ASP A 227 22.42 -16.42 -3.12
C ASP A 227 23.85 -16.04 -3.51
N GLN A 228 24.49 -15.13 -2.76
CA GLN A 228 25.84 -14.63 -3.07
C GLN A 228 26.91 -15.72 -3.15
N LYS A 229 26.77 -16.84 -2.44
CA LYS A 229 27.78 -17.90 -2.40
C LYS A 229 27.51 -18.99 -3.44
N ARG A 230 26.24 -19.25 -3.73
CA ARG A 230 25.83 -20.43 -4.50
C ARG A 230 25.17 -20.12 -5.84
N TRP A 231 25.01 -18.85 -6.22
CA TRP A 231 24.33 -18.47 -7.46
C TRP A 231 24.91 -19.17 -8.70
N ARG A 232 26.23 -19.34 -8.78
CA ARG A 232 26.88 -20.08 -9.89
C ARG A 232 26.44 -21.54 -9.93
N ALA A 233 26.39 -22.20 -8.78
CA ALA A 233 25.92 -23.58 -8.66
C ALA A 233 24.40 -23.73 -8.87
N GLN A 234 23.64 -22.65 -8.67
CA GLN A 234 22.20 -22.59 -8.94
C GLN A 234 21.89 -22.32 -10.43
N GLY A 235 22.91 -22.17 -11.28
CA GLY A 235 22.73 -21.91 -12.70
C GLY A 235 22.30 -20.48 -13.02
N VAL A 236 22.46 -19.53 -12.09
CA VAL A 236 22.20 -18.11 -12.35
C VAL A 236 23.24 -17.61 -13.38
N ALA A 237 22.77 -16.94 -14.42
CA ALA A 237 23.62 -16.44 -15.50
C ALA A 237 24.69 -15.46 -14.97
N SER A 238 25.94 -15.61 -15.43
CA SER A 238 27.08 -14.81 -14.92
C SER A 238 26.86 -13.31 -15.00
N ALA A 239 26.29 -12.81 -16.09
CA ALA A 239 26.01 -11.38 -16.26
C ALA A 239 25.07 -10.83 -15.17
N PHE A 240 24.04 -11.59 -14.79
CA PHE A 240 23.11 -11.20 -13.72
C PHE A 240 23.77 -11.34 -12.35
N GLY A 241 24.45 -12.47 -12.11
CA GLY A 241 25.11 -12.75 -10.84
C GLY A 241 26.18 -11.73 -10.50
N GLU A 242 27.06 -11.43 -11.45
CA GLU A 242 28.12 -10.43 -11.27
C GLU A 242 27.57 -9.02 -11.09
N ALA A 243 26.49 -8.65 -11.79
CA ALA A 243 25.85 -7.34 -11.61
C ALA A 243 25.24 -7.18 -10.20
N ALA A 244 24.52 -8.19 -9.72
CA ALA A 244 23.99 -8.20 -8.37
C ALA A 244 25.13 -8.19 -7.32
N GLU A 245 26.21 -8.93 -7.54
CA GLU A 245 27.39 -8.91 -6.66
C GLU A 245 28.05 -7.52 -6.61
N ARG A 246 28.20 -6.83 -7.75
CA ARG A 246 28.71 -5.45 -7.79
C ARG A 246 27.82 -4.49 -6.99
N LEU A 247 26.50 -4.60 -7.09
CA LEU A 247 25.56 -3.78 -6.32
C LEU A 247 25.69 -4.02 -4.81
N ALA A 248 25.76 -5.29 -4.40
CA ALA A 248 25.99 -5.65 -3.00
C ALA A 248 27.30 -5.05 -2.47
N LEU A 249 28.38 -5.19 -3.24
CA LEU A 249 29.69 -4.64 -2.89
C LEU A 249 29.66 -3.13 -2.74
N ALA A 250 28.98 -2.42 -3.65
CA ALA A 250 28.82 -0.97 -3.58
C ALA A 250 28.22 -0.53 -2.23
N TYR A 251 27.09 -1.12 -1.82
CA TYR A 251 26.48 -0.81 -0.52
C TYR A 251 27.39 -1.15 0.67
N THR A 252 28.08 -2.29 0.64
CA THR A 252 29.00 -2.65 1.72
C THR A 252 30.23 -1.74 1.79
N ASN A 253 30.72 -1.27 0.64
CA ASN A 253 31.83 -0.31 0.57
C ASN A 253 31.43 1.07 1.12
N MET A 254 30.14 1.44 1.03
CA MET A 254 29.57 2.60 1.70
C MET A 254 29.47 2.43 3.23
N GLY A 255 29.70 1.22 3.76
CA GLY A 255 29.64 0.91 5.20
C GLY A 255 28.33 0.30 5.68
N ALA A 256 27.41 -0.08 4.77
CA ALA A 256 26.21 -0.80 5.15
C ALA A 256 26.53 -2.24 5.59
N LEU A 257 25.80 -2.73 6.59
CA LEU A 257 25.94 -4.09 7.10
C LEU A 257 25.35 -5.10 6.09
N PRO A 258 26.09 -6.15 5.70
CA PRO A 258 25.67 -7.12 4.68
C PRO A 258 24.65 -8.14 5.20
N THR A 259 23.48 -7.66 5.64
CA THR A 259 22.45 -8.50 6.27
C THR A 259 21.57 -9.24 5.27
N PHE A 260 21.34 -8.63 4.10
CA PHE A 260 20.57 -9.15 2.97
C PHE A 260 19.26 -9.88 3.35
N THR A 261 18.40 -9.25 4.14
CA THR A 261 17.15 -9.86 4.63
C THR A 261 15.97 -8.89 4.58
N TYR A 262 14.81 -9.40 4.16
CA TYR A 262 13.50 -8.75 4.33
C TYR A 262 13.01 -8.74 5.78
N ALA A 263 13.68 -9.42 6.71
CA ALA A 263 13.29 -9.49 8.11
C ALA A 263 14.41 -8.95 9.03
N PRO A 264 14.79 -7.66 8.89
CA PRO A 264 15.91 -7.08 9.64
C PRO A 264 15.69 -7.08 11.16
N TYR A 265 14.42 -7.09 11.60
CA TYR A 265 14.02 -7.17 13.00
C TYR A 265 14.28 -8.53 13.68
N LEU A 266 14.64 -9.58 12.92
CA LEU A 266 15.06 -10.86 13.48
C LEU A 266 16.57 -10.90 13.79
N LEU A 267 17.30 -9.86 13.39
CA LEU A 267 18.75 -9.78 13.61
C LEU A 267 19.05 -9.29 15.03
N SER A 268 20.24 -9.61 15.52
CA SER A 268 20.73 -9.05 16.79
C SER A 268 20.88 -7.53 16.76
N SER A 269 20.96 -6.93 15.57
CA SER A 269 20.98 -5.49 15.32
C SER A 269 19.59 -4.87 15.21
N ALA A 270 18.53 -5.61 15.55
CA ALA A 270 17.18 -5.07 15.54
C ALA A 270 17.09 -3.80 16.40
N PRO A 271 16.36 -2.77 15.93
CA PRO A 271 16.22 -1.53 16.67
C PRO A 271 15.56 -1.76 18.02
N ARG A 272 15.86 -0.88 18.95
CA ARG A 272 15.33 -0.90 20.31
C ARG A 272 14.36 0.24 20.54
N GLN A 273 13.62 0.14 21.63
CA GLN A 273 12.74 1.19 22.06
C GLN A 273 13.53 2.49 22.30
N GLY A 274 13.16 3.56 21.59
CA GLY A 274 13.79 4.88 21.68
C GLY A 274 14.75 5.20 20.53
N ASP A 275 15.12 4.22 19.71
CA ASP A 275 15.94 4.46 18.53
C ASP A 275 15.16 5.23 17.46
N GLN A 276 15.86 6.13 16.75
CA GLN A 276 15.35 6.78 15.54
C GLN A 276 15.67 5.88 14.35
N VAL A 277 14.66 5.54 13.55
CA VAL A 277 14.78 4.54 12.48
C VAL A 277 14.16 5.04 11.19
N ALA A 278 14.74 4.63 10.06
CA ALA A 278 14.21 4.84 8.71
C ALA A 278 14.23 3.51 7.96
N TRP A 279 13.17 3.22 7.20
CA TRP A 279 13.00 1.94 6.50
C TRP A 279 12.51 2.16 5.08
N ALA A 280 13.08 1.41 4.15
CA ALA A 280 12.51 1.23 2.81
C ALA A 280 11.63 -0.04 2.74
N GLU A 281 11.76 -0.96 3.70
CA GLU A 281 11.04 -2.24 3.71
C GLU A 281 9.69 -2.14 4.43
N SER A 282 8.64 -2.58 3.73
CA SER A 282 7.23 -2.48 4.15
C SER A 282 6.93 -3.17 5.49
N ASN A 283 7.45 -4.38 5.71
CA ASN A 283 7.18 -5.13 6.94
C ASN A 283 7.93 -4.55 8.17
N ALA A 284 9.08 -3.91 7.94
CA ALA A 284 9.91 -3.33 8.99
C ALA A 284 9.27 -2.07 9.55
N VAL A 285 8.55 -1.32 8.70
CA VAL A 285 7.70 -0.20 9.13
C VAL A 285 6.61 -0.69 10.09
N VAL A 286 5.95 -1.81 9.78
CA VAL A 286 4.94 -2.40 10.67
C VAL A 286 5.59 -2.83 11.98
N TYR A 287 6.73 -3.54 11.96
CA TYR A 287 7.46 -3.93 13.17
C TYR A 287 7.83 -2.71 14.05
N ALA A 288 8.38 -1.65 13.47
CA ALA A 288 8.78 -0.46 14.20
C ALA A 288 7.58 0.24 14.87
N ASN A 289 6.47 0.39 14.14
CA ASN A 289 5.27 1.01 14.68
C ASN A 289 4.57 0.12 15.72
N SER A 290 4.70 -1.19 15.63
CA SER A 290 3.92 -2.15 16.42
C SER A 290 4.67 -2.76 17.60
N VAL A 291 5.84 -3.35 17.36
CA VAL A 291 6.62 -4.10 18.35
C VAL A 291 7.45 -3.16 19.23
N LEU A 292 8.11 -2.16 18.64
CA LEU A 292 8.94 -1.20 19.41
C LEU A 292 8.11 -0.27 20.30
N ALA A 293 6.82 -0.11 20.00
CA ALA A 293 5.88 0.59 20.87
C ALA A 293 5.68 -0.13 22.21
N GLY A 294 5.82 -1.47 22.23
CA GLY A 294 5.61 -2.30 23.41
C GLY A 294 4.17 -2.17 23.92
N ASN A 295 4.02 -1.76 25.18
CA ASN A 295 2.71 -1.53 25.82
C ASN A 295 2.22 -0.07 25.68
N ARG A 296 2.88 0.76 24.86
CA ARG A 296 2.45 2.14 24.60
C ARG A 296 1.58 2.19 23.36
N ILE A 297 0.71 3.18 23.28
CA ILE A 297 -0.03 3.49 22.06
C ILE A 297 0.89 4.36 21.19
N PRO A 298 1.38 3.85 20.04
CA PRO A 298 2.15 4.65 19.11
C PRO A 298 1.25 5.70 18.45
N VAL A 299 1.84 6.85 18.19
CA VAL A 299 1.22 7.95 17.45
C VAL A 299 1.96 8.08 16.13
N ILE A 300 1.21 7.97 15.03
CA ILE A 300 1.70 8.01 13.67
C ILE A 300 1.35 9.39 13.11
N THR A 301 2.34 10.07 12.57
CA THR A 301 2.22 11.42 12.00
C THR A 301 2.54 11.42 10.52
N GLY A 302 2.00 12.38 9.77
CA GLY A 302 2.35 12.58 8.35
C GLY A 302 1.65 11.63 7.38
N LEU A 303 0.69 10.82 7.85
CA LEU A 303 -0.19 10.04 6.96
C LEU A 303 -1.47 10.80 6.60
N ASP A 304 -1.78 11.90 7.28
CA ASP A 304 -2.92 12.77 7.01
C ASP A 304 -2.86 13.37 5.61
N ILE A 305 -1.66 13.72 5.13
CA ILE A 305 -1.41 14.23 3.77
C ILE A 305 -1.79 13.23 2.67
N LEU A 306 -1.88 11.93 3.00
CA LEU A 306 -2.20 10.87 2.05
C LEU A 306 -3.71 10.61 1.96
N HIS A 307 -4.53 11.29 2.79
CA HIS A 307 -5.98 11.12 2.86
C HIS A 307 -6.41 9.64 2.85
N PRO A 308 -5.96 8.82 3.83
CA PRO A 308 -6.12 7.37 3.78
C PRO A 308 -7.61 6.98 3.77
N SER A 309 -7.97 6.12 2.81
CA SER A 309 -9.33 5.59 2.72
C SER A 309 -9.65 4.65 3.89
N THR A 310 -10.94 4.37 4.10
CA THR A 310 -11.39 3.40 5.10
C THR A 310 -10.75 2.02 4.91
N ASP A 311 -10.51 1.59 3.67
CA ASP A 311 -9.88 0.30 3.40
C ASP A 311 -8.38 0.31 3.66
N ASN A 312 -7.68 1.44 3.40
CA ASN A 312 -6.29 1.60 3.83
C ASN A 312 -6.17 1.48 5.35
N LEU A 313 -7.10 2.10 6.10
CA LEU A 313 -7.14 2.01 7.55
C LEU A 313 -7.45 0.60 8.05
N LYS A 314 -8.36 -0.14 7.41
CA LYS A 314 -8.63 -1.55 7.74
C LYS A 314 -7.39 -2.41 7.52
N ALA A 315 -6.72 -2.27 6.37
CA ALA A 315 -5.52 -3.03 6.04
C ALA A 315 -4.38 -2.73 7.03
N PHE A 316 -4.15 -1.45 7.31
CA PHE A 316 -3.15 -1.03 8.30
C PHE A 316 -3.46 -1.57 9.68
N ARG A 317 -4.72 -1.49 10.14
CA ARG A 317 -5.17 -2.05 11.43
C ARG A 317 -4.96 -3.56 11.50
N ALA A 318 -5.28 -4.30 10.45
CA ALA A 318 -5.14 -5.75 10.42
C ALA A 318 -3.67 -6.17 10.50
N ALA A 319 -2.79 -5.53 9.70
CA ALA A 319 -1.36 -5.77 9.73
C ALA A 319 -0.77 -5.40 11.10
N PHE A 320 -1.14 -4.24 11.64
CA PHE A 320 -0.72 -3.79 12.96
C PHE A 320 -1.16 -4.78 14.04
N ALA A 321 -2.43 -5.16 14.11
CA ALA A 321 -2.95 -6.07 15.13
C ALA A 321 -2.31 -7.48 15.09
N THR A 322 -1.87 -7.93 13.91
CA THR A 322 -1.22 -9.24 13.76
C THR A 322 0.21 -9.24 14.28
N MET A 323 0.90 -8.10 14.17
CA MET A 323 2.32 -7.96 14.52
C MET A 323 2.54 -7.30 15.89
N ALA A 324 1.60 -6.47 16.35
CA ALA A 324 1.74 -5.63 17.53
C ALA A 324 1.54 -6.39 18.84
N SER A 325 2.35 -6.02 19.83
CA SER A 325 1.97 -6.18 21.24
C SER A 325 1.19 -4.97 21.77
N ALA A 326 1.06 -3.90 20.97
CA ALA A 326 0.28 -2.71 21.28
C ALA A 326 -1.21 -2.90 20.91
N PRO A 327 -2.15 -2.55 21.81
CA PRO A 327 -3.57 -2.78 21.60
C PRO A 327 -4.26 -1.75 20.70
N MET A 328 -3.57 -0.65 20.37
CA MET A 328 -4.09 0.51 19.62
C MET A 328 -2.94 1.33 19.04
N PHE A 329 -3.23 2.18 18.07
CA PHE A 329 -2.39 3.30 17.62
C PHE A 329 -3.29 4.53 17.33
N HIS A 330 -2.70 5.72 17.31
CA HIS A 330 -3.35 6.92 16.77
C HIS A 330 -2.66 7.35 15.48
N ILE A 331 -3.43 7.82 14.49
CA ILE A 331 -2.92 8.56 13.33
C ILE A 331 -3.40 10.00 13.47
N ILE A 332 -2.46 10.94 13.56
CA ILE A 332 -2.78 12.37 13.70
C ILE A 332 -3.63 12.84 12.51
N GLY A 333 -4.69 13.61 12.79
CA GLY A 333 -5.60 14.15 11.78
C GLY A 333 -6.59 13.13 11.18
N VAL A 334 -6.42 11.84 11.47
CA VAL A 334 -7.28 10.75 10.96
C VAL A 334 -8.07 10.10 12.09
N THR A 335 -7.42 9.89 13.24
CA THR A 335 -8.07 9.29 14.41
C THR A 335 -8.88 10.36 15.14
N PRO A 336 -10.20 10.18 15.38
CA PRO A 336 -11.09 11.25 15.86
C PRO A 336 -10.61 11.96 17.13
N GLU A 337 -10.03 11.23 18.07
CA GLU A 337 -9.51 11.72 19.33
C GLU A 337 -8.07 12.27 19.27
N ALA A 338 -7.43 12.20 18.10
CA ALA A 338 -6.04 12.59 17.88
C ALA A 338 -5.92 13.57 16.69
N ALA A 339 -6.61 14.72 16.78
CA ALA A 339 -6.48 15.76 15.76
C ALA A 339 -5.05 16.34 15.74
N THR A 340 -4.40 16.41 16.90
CA THR A 340 -3.04 16.90 17.10
C THR A 340 -2.24 15.97 18.03
N LEU A 341 -0.91 16.09 18.02
CA LEU A 341 -0.04 15.34 18.93
C LEU A 341 -0.32 15.67 20.42
N GLN A 342 -0.82 16.87 20.72
CA GLN A 342 -1.18 17.27 22.09
C GLN A 342 -2.43 16.52 22.61
N ASP A 343 -3.34 16.15 21.71
CA ASP A 343 -4.55 15.39 22.07
C ASP A 343 -4.20 13.97 22.54
N THR A 344 -3.10 13.41 22.04
CA THR A 344 -2.62 12.07 22.43
C THR A 344 -1.83 12.02 23.74
N THR A 345 -1.41 13.19 24.27
CA THR A 345 -0.54 13.28 25.46
C THR A 345 -1.26 13.84 26.68
N SER A 346 -2.42 14.46 26.50
CA SER A 346 -3.25 14.94 27.60
C SER A 346 -3.89 13.74 28.31
N LYS A 347 -3.85 13.73 29.66
CA LYS A 347 -4.33 12.66 30.56
C LYS A 347 -5.86 12.41 30.50
N ARG A 348 -6.47 12.38 29.33
CA ARG A 348 -7.81 11.82 29.12
C ARG A 348 -7.63 10.31 28.99
N GLY A 349 -8.24 9.58 29.91
CA GLY A 349 -8.01 8.16 30.14
C GLY A 349 -7.97 7.36 28.84
N THR A 350 -6.85 6.70 28.62
CA THR A 350 -6.59 5.90 27.43
C THR A 350 -7.50 4.66 27.43
N ILE A 351 -8.32 4.55 26.39
CA ILE A 351 -9.36 3.55 26.13
C ILE A 351 -8.73 2.49 25.22
N GLU A 352 -8.77 1.20 25.56
CA GLU A 352 -8.14 0.10 24.81
C GLU A 352 -8.92 -1.22 24.91
N ASN A 353 -9.06 -1.92 23.76
CA ASN A 353 -9.42 -3.34 23.48
C ASN A 353 -10.39 -4.08 24.45
N PRO A 354 -11.48 -4.74 23.99
CA PRO A 354 -12.56 -5.21 24.86
C PRO A 354 -12.13 -6.23 25.94
N HIS A 355 -11.04 -6.98 25.72
CA HIS A 355 -10.64 -8.04 26.65
C HIS A 355 -9.86 -7.52 27.87
N PHE A 356 -10.47 -7.67 29.03
CA PHE A 356 -9.84 -7.41 30.32
C PHE A 356 -8.72 -8.42 30.60
N SER A 357 -7.56 -7.91 31.01
CA SER A 357 -6.52 -8.69 31.67
C SER A 357 -6.84 -8.90 33.14
N ILE A 358 -6.17 -9.85 33.80
CA ILE A 358 -6.36 -10.12 35.23
C ILE A 358 -6.08 -8.89 36.10
N ALA A 359 -5.10 -8.06 35.72
CA ALA A 359 -4.78 -6.82 36.41
C ALA A 359 -5.92 -5.79 36.31
N LYS A 360 -6.57 -5.69 35.13
CA LYS A 360 -7.74 -4.82 34.93
C LYS A 360 -8.94 -5.31 35.74
N ILE A 361 -9.18 -6.62 35.82
CA ILE A 361 -10.24 -7.20 36.66
C ILE A 361 -10.01 -6.86 38.14
N ARG A 362 -8.77 -6.99 38.64
CA ARG A 362 -8.42 -6.58 40.02
C ARG A 362 -8.67 -5.08 40.26
N LYS A 363 -8.30 -4.24 39.30
CA LYS A 363 -8.55 -2.79 39.39
C LYS A 363 -10.04 -2.47 39.42
N LEU A 364 -10.84 -3.15 38.60
CA LEU A 364 -12.29 -3.00 38.58
C LEU A 364 -12.92 -3.43 39.90
N ALA A 365 -12.53 -4.60 40.44
CA ALA A 365 -12.98 -5.06 41.75
C ALA A 365 -12.72 -4.00 42.84
N LYS A 366 -11.50 -3.44 42.87
CA LYS A 366 -11.15 -2.36 43.80
C LYS A 366 -12.01 -1.11 43.65
N ILE A 367 -12.47 -0.78 42.43
CA ILE A 367 -13.37 0.35 42.18
C ILE A 367 -14.80 0.04 42.65
N CYS A 368 -15.26 -1.19 42.42
CA CYS A 368 -16.59 -1.67 42.79
C CYS A 368 -16.73 -1.91 44.31
N GLN A 369 -15.62 -2.15 45.01
CA GLN A 369 -15.60 -2.47 46.43
C GLN A 369 -16.33 -1.41 47.27
N GLY A 370 -17.31 -1.85 48.05
CA GLY A 370 -18.12 -0.97 48.92
C GLY A 370 -19.09 -0.05 48.17
N ARG A 371 -19.31 -0.25 46.86
CA ARG A 371 -20.26 0.52 46.05
C ARG A 371 -21.40 -0.36 45.57
N ALA A 372 -22.49 0.29 45.15
CA ALA A 372 -23.61 -0.36 44.49
C ALA A 372 -23.80 0.20 43.08
N LYS A 373 -24.02 -0.67 42.10
CA LYS A 373 -24.33 -0.29 40.72
C LYS A 373 -25.76 0.29 40.65
N HIS A 374 -25.94 1.40 39.95
CA HIS A 374 -27.28 1.93 39.67
C HIS A 374 -28.11 0.92 38.85
N ASN A 375 -29.39 0.75 39.16
CA ASN A 375 -30.26 -0.28 38.56
C ASN A 375 -30.43 -0.13 37.03
N ARG A 376 -30.37 1.09 36.50
CA ARG A 376 -30.45 1.41 35.06
C ARG A 376 -29.16 1.19 34.27
N VAL A 377 -28.04 0.83 34.91
CA VAL A 377 -26.74 0.70 34.25
C VAL A 377 -26.36 -0.76 34.13
N SER A 378 -26.12 -1.26 32.92
CA SER A 378 -25.54 -2.59 32.70
C SER A 378 -24.04 -2.48 32.51
N VAL A 379 -23.27 -3.40 33.10
CA VAL A 379 -21.81 -3.45 32.97
C VAL A 379 -21.43 -4.84 32.49
N ILE A 380 -20.73 -4.90 31.36
CA ILE A 380 -20.27 -6.14 30.73
C ILE A 380 -18.75 -6.10 30.64
N VAL A 381 -18.10 -7.19 31.04
CA VAL A 381 -16.66 -7.38 30.97
C VAL A 381 -16.39 -8.57 30.06
N THR A 382 -15.63 -8.36 28.98
CA THR A 382 -15.15 -9.49 28.18
C THR A 382 -13.72 -9.86 28.58
N CYS A 383 -13.39 -11.15 28.57
CA CYS A 383 -12.02 -11.62 28.85
C CYS A 383 -11.79 -13.02 28.23
N GLY A 384 -10.53 -13.45 28.14
CA GLY A 384 -10.21 -14.81 27.68
C GLY A 384 -10.54 -15.88 28.74
N ARG A 385 -10.79 -17.13 28.32
CA ARG A 385 -11.03 -18.27 29.23
C ARG A 385 -9.97 -18.44 30.31
N ALA A 386 -8.70 -18.27 29.95
CA ALA A 386 -7.58 -18.35 30.90
C ALA A 386 -7.65 -17.25 31.96
N THR A 387 -7.91 -16.01 31.54
CA THR A 387 -8.06 -14.86 32.45
C THR A 387 -9.27 -14.99 33.35
N TYR A 388 -10.40 -15.46 32.83
CA TYR A 388 -11.60 -15.74 33.62
C TYR A 388 -11.32 -16.76 34.72
N ARG A 389 -10.63 -17.86 34.40
CA ARG A 389 -10.25 -18.89 35.39
C ARG A 389 -9.35 -18.33 36.48
N LEU A 390 -8.35 -17.52 36.11
CA LEU A 390 -7.47 -16.85 37.08
C LEU A 390 -8.26 -15.89 37.98
N ALA A 391 -9.20 -15.13 37.42
CA ALA A 391 -10.05 -14.21 38.17
C ALA A 391 -11.01 -14.94 39.12
N MET A 392 -11.55 -16.08 38.68
CA MET A 392 -12.42 -16.95 39.47
C MET A 392 -11.66 -17.57 40.64
N GLN A 393 -10.45 -18.10 40.41
CA GLN A 393 -9.59 -18.61 41.47
C GLN A 393 -9.20 -17.52 42.49
N ALA A 394 -9.12 -16.27 42.05
CA ALA A 394 -8.84 -15.12 42.91
C ALA A 394 -10.10 -14.57 43.62
N GLY A 395 -11.28 -15.17 43.47
CA GLY A 395 -12.54 -14.71 44.06
C GLY A 395 -13.15 -13.46 43.41
N LEU A 396 -12.49 -12.90 42.40
CA LEU A 396 -12.87 -11.61 41.79
C LEU A 396 -14.10 -11.70 40.90
N VAL A 397 -14.32 -12.88 40.28
CA VAL A 397 -15.49 -13.09 39.42
C VAL A 397 -16.76 -13.05 40.26
N GLU A 398 -16.78 -13.75 41.39
CA GLU A 398 -17.94 -13.80 42.28
C GLU A 398 -18.25 -12.42 42.87
N GLU A 399 -17.23 -11.71 43.36
CA GLU A 399 -17.36 -10.34 43.86
C GLU A 399 -17.97 -9.39 42.82
N LEU A 400 -17.46 -9.41 41.60
CA LEU A 400 -17.92 -8.53 40.52
C LEU A 400 -19.30 -8.95 39.98
N GLN A 401 -19.62 -10.24 39.96
CA GLN A 401 -20.96 -10.71 39.62
C GLN A 401 -22.00 -10.30 40.67
N GLN A 402 -21.66 -10.32 41.97
CA GLN A 402 -22.51 -9.78 43.03
C GLN A 402 -22.75 -8.27 42.89
N PHE A 403 -21.75 -7.51 42.42
CA PHE A 403 -21.93 -6.11 42.03
C PHE A 403 -22.86 -5.92 40.81
N GLY A 404 -23.15 -6.99 40.07
CA GLY A 404 -24.01 -7.00 38.90
C GLY A 404 -23.26 -6.84 37.57
N ILE A 405 -21.98 -7.24 37.51
CA ILE A 405 -21.19 -7.29 36.26
C ILE A 405 -21.40 -8.63 35.56
N GLN A 406 -21.66 -8.57 34.25
CA GLN A 406 -21.73 -9.75 33.40
C GLN A 406 -20.37 -10.03 32.76
N PHE A 407 -19.88 -11.25 32.89
CA PHE A 407 -18.67 -11.70 32.18
C PHE A 407 -19.03 -12.42 30.88
N ILE A 408 -18.32 -12.10 29.80
CA ILE A 408 -18.41 -12.79 28.52
C ILE A 408 -17.01 -13.29 28.14
N THR A 409 -16.90 -14.56 27.76
CA THR A 409 -15.61 -15.15 27.40
C THR A 409 -15.58 -15.65 25.97
N ASN A 410 -14.38 -15.66 25.36
CA ASN A 410 -14.10 -16.23 24.04
C ASN A 410 -14.79 -15.56 22.84
N THR A 411 -15.16 -14.29 22.95
CA THR A 411 -15.73 -13.54 21.83
C THR A 411 -15.30 -12.07 21.86
N CYS A 412 -15.12 -11.48 20.67
CA CYS A 412 -14.89 -10.06 20.44
C CYS A 412 -16.24 -9.34 20.32
N TRP A 413 -16.34 -8.09 20.77
CA TRP A 413 -17.53 -7.26 20.57
C TRP A 413 -17.98 -7.18 19.11
N CYS A 414 -17.01 -7.24 18.18
CA CYS A 414 -17.19 -7.27 16.74
C CYS A 414 -17.85 -8.54 16.17
N MET A 415 -17.95 -9.62 16.97
CA MET A 415 -18.55 -10.90 16.56
C MET A 415 -19.83 -11.24 17.35
N ILE A 416 -20.28 -10.34 18.21
CA ILE A 416 -21.48 -10.53 19.00
C ILE A 416 -22.68 -9.99 18.22
N SER A 417 -23.49 -10.89 17.66
CA SER A 417 -24.82 -10.57 17.14
C SER A 417 -25.81 -10.36 18.29
N GLU A 418 -26.81 -9.50 18.09
CA GLU A 418 -27.82 -9.11 19.10
C GLU A 418 -28.49 -10.31 19.81
N PRO A 419 -28.88 -10.19 21.11
CA PRO A 419 -28.91 -8.98 21.93
C PRO A 419 -28.01 -9.12 23.18
N VAL A 420 -26.73 -8.76 23.09
CA VAL A 420 -25.87 -8.61 24.27
C VAL A 420 -25.92 -7.18 24.83
N ILE A 421 -26.19 -6.19 23.99
CA ILE A 421 -26.55 -4.84 24.41
C ILE A 421 -28.07 -4.79 24.56
N PRO A 422 -28.62 -4.39 25.73
CA PRO A 422 -30.05 -4.22 25.88
C PRO A 422 -30.58 -3.24 24.82
N THR A 423 -31.63 -3.62 24.09
CA THR A 423 -32.27 -2.77 23.06
C THR A 423 -32.82 -1.45 23.61
N THR A 424 -32.96 -1.35 24.94
CA THR A 424 -33.36 -0.14 25.66
C THR A 424 -32.19 0.80 26.01
N ALA A 425 -30.94 0.42 25.72
CA ALA A 425 -29.76 1.21 26.04
C ALA A 425 -29.66 2.44 25.11
N LYS A 426 -29.79 3.65 25.70
CA LYS A 426 -29.66 4.92 24.97
C LYS A 426 -28.22 5.46 24.91
N THR A 427 -27.35 4.96 25.78
CA THR A 427 -25.98 5.46 25.91
C THR A 427 -25.08 4.28 26.24
N ILE A 428 -24.02 4.11 25.46
CA ILE A 428 -23.01 3.08 25.64
C ILE A 428 -21.71 3.78 26.02
N MET A 429 -21.11 3.32 27.12
CA MET A 429 -19.75 3.69 27.49
C MET A 429 -18.89 2.45 27.38
N THR A 430 -17.91 2.50 26.49
CA THR A 430 -16.97 1.40 26.27
C THR A 430 -15.55 1.86 26.60
N ASN A 431 -14.76 0.96 27.16
CA ASN A 431 -13.31 1.16 27.32
C ASN A 431 -12.53 0.63 26.11
N SER A 432 -13.20 0.34 24.98
CA SER A 432 -12.62 -0.13 23.72
C SER A 432 -13.04 0.74 22.53
N THR A 433 -12.12 0.96 21.58
CA THR A 433 -12.39 1.60 20.28
C THR A 433 -12.93 0.64 19.20
N ASN A 434 -13.03 -0.66 19.47
CA ASN A 434 -13.63 -1.65 18.56
C ASN A 434 -15.16 -1.78 18.78
N GLY A 435 -15.80 -0.71 19.24
CA GLY A 435 -17.19 -0.71 19.72
C GLY A 435 -17.96 0.54 19.34
N LEU A 436 -18.08 0.78 18.02
CA LEU A 436 -19.29 1.10 17.25
C LEU A 436 -18.89 1.26 15.78
#